data_AF-A0A0U2X7B7-F1
#
_entry.id   AF-A0A0U2X7B7-F1
#
_cell.length_a   1.000
_cell.length_b   1.000
_cell.length_c   1.000
_cell.angle_alpha   90.00
_cell.angle_beta   90.00
_cell.angle_gamma   90.00
#
_symmetry.space_group_name_H-M   'P 1'
#
loop_
_entity.id
_entity.type
_entity.pdbx_description
1 polymer ?
#
loop_
_entity_poly.entity_id
_entity_poly.type
_entity_poly.pdbx_seq_one_letter_code
_entity_poly.pdbx_strand_id
1 'polypeptide(L)' 'MKHLFKTVVFEMSLYYGVLAVVLPLIYAVTYHVSYLSVFSAEWFAVTVFMYPVVLVLSAIRYGYGRMRKTSHF' A
#
# COMPACT_ATOMS: atom_id res chain seq x y z
N MET A 1 -17.22 14.36 -4.52
CA MET A 1 -16.82 13.08 -5.16
C MET A 1 -15.30 12.90 -5.31
N LYS A 2 -14.54 13.89 -5.83
CA LYS A 2 -13.06 13.81 -5.94
C LYS A 2 -12.33 13.66 -4.60
N HIS A 3 -12.83 14.30 -3.55
CA HIS A 3 -12.25 14.20 -2.20
C HIS A 3 -12.27 12.75 -1.67
N LEU A 4 -13.34 12.01 -1.93
CA LEU A 4 -13.52 10.64 -1.43
C LEU A 4 -12.61 9.63 -2.15
N PHE A 5 -12.36 9.83 -3.46
CA PHE A 5 -11.35 9.06 -4.20
C PHE A 5 -9.94 9.34 -3.66
N LYS A 6 -9.60 10.62 -3.48
CA LYS A 6 -8.30 11.01 -2.92
C LYS A 6 -8.08 10.41 -1.53
N THR A 7 -9.10 10.38 -0.67
CA THR A 7 -9.01 9.75 0.65
C THR A 7 -8.71 8.26 0.57
N VAL A 8 -9.42 7.50 -0.28
CA VAL A 8 -9.19 6.04 -0.43
C VAL A 8 -7.79 5.76 -0.96
N VAL A 9 -7.34 6.52 -1.96
CA VAL A 9 -5.99 6.36 -2.53
C VAL A 9 -4.92 6.74 -1.51
N PHE A 10 -5.13 7.80 -0.72
CA PHE A 10 -4.22 8.22 0.34
C PHE A 10 -4.10 7.16 1.44
N GLU A 11 -5.24 6.65 1.93
CA GLU A 11 -5.28 5.62 2.98
C GLU A 11 -4.54 4.35 2.54
N MET A 12 -4.78 3.89 1.31
CA MET A 12 -4.10 2.72 0.75
C MET A 12 -2.61 2.96 0.52
N SER A 13 -2.23 4.15 0.07
CA SER A 13 -0.82 4.53 -0.08
C SER A 13 -0.10 4.59 1.28
N LEU A 14 -0.79 5.10 2.31
CA LEU A 14 -0.26 5.16 3.66
C LEU A 14 -0.04 3.75 4.23
N TYR A 15 -1.04 2.87 4.12
CA TYR A 15 -0.89 1.47 4.55
C TYR A 15 0.24 0.77 3.83
N TYR A 16 0.35 0.98 2.52
CA TYR A 16 1.41 0.39 1.74
C TYR A 16 2.80 0.91 2.13
N GLY A 17 2.94 2.22 2.35
CA GLY A 17 4.19 2.83 2.82
C GLY A 17 4.61 2.33 4.21
N VAL A 18 3.64 2.17 5.13
CA VAL A 18 3.90 1.58 6.45
C VAL A 18 4.38 0.13 6.30
N LEU A 19 3.71 -0.68 5.47
CA LEU A 19 4.13 -2.06 5.21
C LEU A 19 5.54 -2.13 4.60
N ALA A 20 5.88 -1.20 3.71
CA ALA A 20 7.20 -1.14 3.08
C ALA A 20 8.34 -0.94 4.10
N VAL A 21 8.07 -0.34 5.25
CA VAL A 21 9.06 -0.15 6.34
C VAL A 21 8.96 -1.27 7.37
N VAL A 22 7.74 -1.67 7.73
CA VAL A 22 7.48 -2.65 8.80
C VAL A 22 7.89 -4.06 8.39
N LEU A 23 7.71 -4.47 7.13
CA LEU A 23 8.07 -5.82 6.68
C LEU A 23 9.58 -6.11 6.81
N PRO A 24 10.50 -5.25 6.34
CA PRO A 24 11.93 -5.41 6.58
C PRO A 24 12.27 -5.42 8.06
N LEU A 25 11.57 -4.62 8.88
CA LEU A 25 11.79 -4.56 10.31
C LEU A 25 11.40 -5.89 10.99
N ILE A 26 10.23 -6.43 10.68
CA ILE A 26 9.79 -7.74 11.19
C ILE A 26 10.82 -8.81 10.79
N TYR A 27 11.21 -8.86 9.52
CA TYR A 27 12.20 -9.82 9.04
C TYR A 27 13.54 -9.69 9.79
N ALA A 28 14.06 -8.47 9.92
CA ALA A 28 15.31 -8.21 10.61
C ALA A 28 15.28 -8.69 12.08
N VAL A 29 14.18 -8.40 12.79
CA VAL A 29 13.98 -8.84 14.17
C VAL A 29 13.87 -10.36 14.27
N THR A 30 13.07 -10.99 13.40
CA THR A 30 12.85 -12.45 13.40
C THR A 30 14.11 -13.25 13.14
N TYR A 31 14.97 -12.80 12.21
CA TYR A 31 16.18 -13.51 11.82
C TYR A 31 17.46 -12.97 12.48
N HIS A 32 17.32 -11.99 13.38
CA HIS A 32 18.44 -11.34 14.08
C HIS A 32 19.53 -10.80 13.13
N VAL A 33 19.10 -10.26 11.98
CA VAL A 33 19.97 -9.64 10.97
C VAL A 33 19.89 -8.12 11.04
N SER A 34 20.89 -7.45 10.48
CA SER A 34 20.90 -5.99 10.41
C SER A 34 19.76 -5.48 9.53
N TYR A 35 18.99 -4.51 10.01
CA TYR A 35 17.93 -3.87 9.24
C TYR A 35 18.44 -3.31 7.90
N LEU A 36 19.63 -2.73 7.88
CA LEU A 36 20.22 -2.17 6.65
C LEU A 36 20.54 -3.23 5.59
N SER A 37 20.72 -4.49 5.99
CA SER A 37 20.91 -5.59 5.04
C SER A 37 19.61 -6.01 4.35
N VAL A 38 18.47 -5.80 5.01
CA VAL A 38 17.13 -6.14 4.50
C VAL A 38 16.50 -4.96 3.77
N PHE A 39 16.74 -3.74 4.25
CA PHE A 39 16.32 -2.50 3.63
C PHE A 39 17.28 -2.11 2.49
N SER A 40 17.37 -2.99 1.50
CA SER A 40 18.31 -2.92 0.39
C SER A 40 17.71 -2.26 -0.87
N ALA A 41 18.54 -2.10 -1.91
CA ALA A 41 18.09 -1.61 -3.21
C ALA A 41 17.07 -2.55 -3.87
N GLU A 42 17.19 -3.87 -3.67
CA GLU A 42 16.21 -4.82 -4.18
C GLU A 42 14.84 -4.62 -3.51
N TRP A 43 14.82 -4.43 -2.19
CA TRP A 43 13.58 -4.16 -1.46
C TRP A 43 12.93 -2.84 -1.90
N PHE A 44 13.74 -1.81 -2.10
CA PHE A 44 13.27 -0.53 -2.63
C PHE A 44 12.66 -0.70 -4.03
N ALA A 45 13.31 -1.45 -4.92
CA ALA A 45 12.78 -1.73 -6.25
C ALA A 45 11.43 -2.46 -6.17
N VAL A 46 11.30 -3.50 -5.35
CA VAL A 46 10.03 -4.22 -5.13
C VAL A 46 8.95 -3.24 -4.66
N THR A 47 9.28 -2.37 -3.71
CA THR A 47 8.34 -1.39 -3.16
C THR A 47 7.85 -0.41 -4.25
N VAL A 48 8.76 0.10 -5.07
CA VAL A 48 8.43 1.05 -6.15
C VAL A 48 7.60 0.38 -7.24
N PHE A 49 7.98 -0.82 -7.69
CA PHE A 49 7.28 -1.53 -8.78
C PHE A 49 5.89 -2.04 -8.36
N MET A 50 5.66 -2.26 -7.07
CA MET A 50 4.34 -2.65 -6.55
C MET A 50 3.41 -1.45 -6.33
N TYR A 51 3.93 -0.23 -6.24
CA TYR A 51 3.12 0.96 -6.01
C TYR A 51 2.00 1.19 -7.06
N PRO A 52 2.23 1.02 -8.38
CA PRO A 52 1.16 1.08 -9.39
C PRO A 52 0.03 0.08 -9.14
N VAL A 53 0.35 -1.14 -8.67
CA VAL A 53 -0.64 -2.18 -8.36
C VAL A 53 -1.55 -1.71 -7.22
N VAL A 54 -0.97 -1.10 -6.18
CA VAL A 54 -1.72 -0.54 -5.05
C VAL A 54 -2.67 0.57 -5.53
N LEU A 55 -2.23 1.43 -6.44
CA LEU A 55 -3.07 2.49 -7.01
C LEU A 55 -4.25 1.91 -7.81
N VAL A 56 -4.00 0.89 -8.64
CA VAL A 56 -5.05 0.20 -9.41
C VAL A 56 -6.08 -0.43 -8.47
N LEU A 57 -5.63 -1.16 -7.44
CA LEU A 57 -6.52 -1.78 -6.45
C LEU A 57 -7.32 -0.73 -5.66
N SER A 58 -6.70 0.40 -5.34
CA SER A 58 -7.37 1.54 -4.68
C SER A 58 -8.48 2.10 -5.55
N ALA A 59 -8.23 2.24 -6.85
CA ALA A 59 -9.22 2.72 -7.81
C ALA A 59 -10.39 1.73 -7.96
N ILE A 60 -10.11 0.43 -8.02
CA ILE A 60 -11.13 -0.63 -8.06
C ILE A 60 -11.98 -0.60 -6.78
N ARG A 61 -11.36 -0.54 -5.59
CA ARG A 61 -12.09 -0.47 -4.31
C ARG A 61 -13.00 0.76 -4.24
N TYR A 62 -12.51 1.91 -4.70
CA TYR A 62 -13.32 3.11 -4.80
C TYR A 62 -14.50 2.92 -5.75
N GLY A 63 -14.26 2.35 -6.94
CA GLY A 63 -15.30 2.06 -7.93
C GLY A 63 -16.40 1.18 -7.37
N TYR A 64 -16.02 0.08 -6.71
CA TYR A 64 -16.96 -0.83 -6.07
C TYR A 64 -17.76 -0.17 -4.93
N GLY A 65 -17.08 0.59 -4.06
CA GLY A 65 -17.73 1.34 -2.98
C GLY A 65 -18.73 2.38 -3.49
N ARG A 66 -18.48 2.96 -4.66
CA ARG A 66 -19.42 3.87 -5.33
C ARG A 66 -20.65 3.12 -5.86
N MET A 67 -20.46 2.03 -6.60
CA MET A 67 -21.56 1.23 -7.17
C MET A 67 -22.53 0.73 -6.09
N ARG A 68 -22.00 0.25 -4.97
CA ARG A 68 -22.82 -0.24 -3.85
C ARG A 68 -23.63 0.86 -3.17
N LYS A 69 -23.11 2.10 -3.08
CA LYS A 69 -23.85 3.25 -2.52
C LYS A 69 -24.96 3.73 -3.44
N THR A 70 -24.79 3.60 -4.76
CA THR A 70 -25.83 3.95 -5.74
C THR A 70 -26.94 2.90 -5.80
N SER A 71 -26.66 1.63 -5.52
CA SER A 71 -27.66 0.55 -5.51
C SER A 71 -28.57 0.53 -4.26
N HIS A 72 -28.25 1.30 -3.22
CA HIS A 72 -29.03 1.40 -1.98
C HIS A 72 -29.90 2.68 -1.92
N PHE A 73 -29.92 3.45 -3.00
CA PHE A 73 -30.86 4.54 -3.26
C PHE A 73 -31.83 4.10 -4.35
#